data_AF-A0A8D2JG91-F1
#
_entry.id   AF-A0A8D2JG91-F1
#
_cell.length_a   1.000
_cell.length_b   1.000
_cell.length_c   1.000
_cell.angle_alpha   90.00
_cell.angle_beta   90.00
_cell.angle_gamma   90.00
#
_symmetry.space_group_name_H-M   'P 1'
#
loop_
_entity.id
_entity.type
_entity.pdbx_description
1 polymer ?
#
loop_
_entity_poly.entity_id
_entity_poly.type
_entity_poly.pdbx_seq_one_letter_code
_entity_poly.pdbx_strand_id
1 'polypeptide(L)'
;SKSSFSVENVVMVREGDWANSCFCTGALSYNVFGNPSKAKWDPRRHVQEMPTDAFGDISFTGLGQKVGKYVRVSSNTHPRVIYQLMTQHWGLDIPNLLISVTGGAKNFNMKPRLKNIFRRGLVKVAQTTGAWIITGGSHAGVMKQVGEAVRDFSMSSSYKGEMVTIGIATWGTIHNRSSLISPMVRRNCTKAGSFPAEYVLDEETQGNLSCLDSNHTHFILVDDGTNGKYGVEIPLRTRLEKFISEQTKVKGGVAIKIPIVCVVLEGGPGTLDTIYNAITIGTPCVIVEGSGRVADVIAQVANLPIPKISISLIQKKLSTFFKDSYEQFTESKLIEQLLTIFREGKDGHFLVYSATAASRYRDHFGHENWDHQLKLAVAWNRVDIARSEIFTDDHEWKPSDLHPMMAAALITNKPEFVKLFLEQGVHLKEFVTWDTLIYLYENMAVSSTFHGKLQKVLLEEKEGSAFSKVPRVQLHHVSQVLRELLGDFTQQLYPKPKTSERHRLSIAVPHIKLNVPYLCMLVTP
;
A
#
# COMPACT_ATOMS: atom_id res chain seq x y z
N SER A 1 -27.49 4.81 -7.06
CA SER A 1 -26.81 5.71 -8.01
C SER A 1 -25.35 5.29 -8.14
N LYS A 2 -25.01 4.50 -9.15
CA LYS A 2 -23.59 4.21 -9.48
C LYS A 2 -23.05 5.47 -10.14
N SER A 3 -22.22 6.25 -9.44
CA SER A 3 -21.45 7.32 -10.09
C SER A 3 -20.42 6.66 -11.00
N SER A 4 -20.62 6.77 -12.30
CA SER A 4 -19.67 6.38 -13.32
C SER A 4 -18.41 7.22 -13.16
N PHE A 5 -17.39 6.65 -12.54
CA PHE A 5 -16.06 7.25 -12.51
C PHE A 5 -15.45 7.13 -13.91
N SER A 6 -15.34 8.24 -14.62
CA SER A 6 -14.47 8.37 -15.80
C SER A 6 -13.16 9.05 -15.39
N VAL A 7 -12.08 8.77 -16.11
CA VAL A 7 -10.77 9.46 -15.96
C VAL A 7 -10.93 10.98 -16.14
N GLU A 8 -12.06 11.44 -16.71
CA GLU A 8 -12.46 12.84 -16.84
C GLU A 8 -12.64 13.58 -15.50
N ASN A 9 -12.78 12.86 -14.38
CA ASN A 9 -12.81 13.47 -13.03
C ASN A 9 -11.41 13.76 -12.47
N VAL A 10 -10.34 13.38 -13.19
CA VAL A 10 -8.97 13.72 -12.82
C VAL A 10 -8.61 15.05 -13.43
N VAL A 11 -8.39 16.03 -12.57
CA VAL A 11 -7.99 17.37 -12.95
C VAL A 11 -6.47 17.53 -12.88
N MET A 12 -5.92 18.39 -13.72
CA MET A 12 -4.55 18.90 -13.68
C MET A 12 -4.57 20.42 -13.48
N VAL A 13 -3.42 21.02 -13.24
CA VAL A 13 -3.29 22.48 -13.14
C VAL A 13 -2.72 23.06 -14.44
N ARG A 14 -3.27 24.17 -14.91
CA ARG A 14 -2.64 25.06 -15.90
C ARG A 14 -2.53 26.49 -15.38
N GLU A 15 -1.51 27.20 -15.83
CA GLU A 15 -1.40 28.64 -15.63
C GLU A 15 -2.52 29.35 -16.40
N GLY A 16 -3.25 30.26 -15.75
CA GLY A 16 -4.32 31.05 -16.38
C GLY A 16 -3.76 32.14 -17.29
N ASP A 17 -4.51 32.52 -18.33
CA ASP A 17 -4.13 33.54 -19.31
C ASP A 17 -4.01 34.94 -18.67
N TRP A 18 -2.88 35.23 -18.03
CA TRP A 18 -2.49 36.55 -17.57
C TRP A 18 -1.30 37.05 -18.38
N ALA A 19 -1.56 38.10 -19.17
CA ALA A 19 -0.57 38.74 -20.02
C ALA A 19 0.60 39.33 -19.22
N ASN A 20 1.81 39.13 -19.75
CA ASN A 20 3.03 39.91 -19.50
C ASN A 20 3.66 39.88 -18.10
N SER A 21 4.09 38.69 -17.64
CA SER A 21 5.36 38.53 -16.90
C SER A 21 5.63 37.04 -16.62
N CYS A 22 6.05 36.30 -17.63
CA CYS A 22 6.31 34.87 -17.44
C CYS A 22 7.73 34.63 -16.89
N PHE A 23 7.82 34.03 -15.71
CA PHE A 23 9.06 33.47 -15.15
C PHE A 23 9.19 31.95 -15.43
N CYS A 24 8.25 31.33 -16.14
CA CYS A 24 8.13 29.86 -16.17
C CYS A 24 7.68 29.20 -17.50
N THR A 25 7.86 29.82 -18.68
CA THR A 25 7.64 29.11 -19.96
C THR A 25 8.88 29.04 -20.83
N GLY A 26 9.42 27.83 -20.99
CA GLY A 26 10.14 27.46 -22.20
C GLY A 26 9.12 27.23 -23.33
N ALA A 27 9.30 27.96 -24.43
CA ALA A 27 8.60 27.87 -25.70
C ALA A 27 7.12 28.33 -25.74
N LEU A 28 6.91 29.63 -25.97
CA LEU A 28 6.12 30.17 -27.07
C LEU A 28 6.34 31.70 -27.13
N SER A 29 7.11 32.14 -28.12
CA SER A 29 7.38 33.56 -28.40
C SER A 29 6.17 34.23 -29.05
N TYR A 30 5.55 35.19 -28.35
CA TYR A 30 4.81 36.27 -28.99
C TYR A 30 5.24 37.60 -28.38
N ASN A 31 5.94 38.40 -29.19
CA ASN A 31 6.30 39.78 -28.89
C ASN A 31 5.02 40.63 -28.82
N VAL A 32 4.65 41.08 -27.62
CA VAL A 32 3.73 42.20 -27.45
C VAL A 32 4.39 43.20 -26.49
N PHE A 33 4.78 44.34 -27.06
CA PHE A 33 5.29 45.49 -26.32
C PHE A 33 4.23 45.96 -25.31
N GLY A 34 4.51 45.82 -24.01
CA GLY A 34 3.66 46.32 -22.94
C GLY A 34 4.31 46.12 -21.58
N ASN A 35 4.58 47.24 -20.90
CA ASN A 35 5.33 47.37 -19.65
C ASN A 35 4.85 46.39 -18.55
N PRO A 36 5.69 45.49 -17.99
CA PRO A 36 5.24 44.50 -17.01
C PRO A 36 5.16 45.12 -15.62
N SER A 37 3.93 45.28 -15.10
CA SER A 37 3.73 45.47 -13.66
C SER A 37 4.18 44.20 -12.93
N LYS A 38 5.10 44.34 -11.95
CA LYS A 38 5.61 43.26 -11.08
C LYS A 38 4.53 42.65 -10.18
N ALA A 39 3.53 41.98 -10.74
CA ALA A 39 2.56 41.20 -9.97
C ALA A 39 3.24 39.89 -9.50
N LYS A 40 3.26 39.64 -8.19
CA LYS A 40 3.81 38.41 -7.63
C LYS A 40 2.90 37.23 -7.98
N TRP A 41 3.46 36.16 -8.54
CA TRP A 41 2.71 34.94 -8.85
C TRP A 41 2.08 34.36 -7.58
N ASP A 42 0.75 34.24 -7.60
CA ASP A 42 -0.09 33.63 -6.56
C ASP A 42 -0.82 32.39 -7.13
N PRO A 43 -0.58 31.19 -6.60
CA PRO A 43 -1.30 29.98 -7.02
C PRO A 43 -2.83 30.12 -6.92
N ARG A 44 -3.36 30.92 -6.00
CA ARG A 44 -4.82 31.05 -5.84
C ARG A 44 -5.49 31.84 -6.96
N ARG A 45 -4.71 32.61 -7.72
CA ARG A 45 -5.22 33.52 -8.77
C ARG A 45 -4.81 33.08 -10.17
N HIS A 46 -3.66 32.43 -10.30
CA HIS A 46 -3.06 32.15 -11.62
C HIS A 46 -3.06 30.67 -11.98
N VAL A 47 -3.69 29.80 -11.19
CA VAL A 47 -3.84 28.37 -11.47
C VAL A 47 -5.31 28.02 -11.69
N GLN A 48 -5.60 27.29 -12.76
CA GLN A 48 -6.92 26.74 -13.04
C GLN A 48 -6.86 25.21 -13.16
N GLU A 49 -7.83 24.53 -12.55
CA GLU A 49 -8.00 23.08 -12.69
C GLU A 49 -8.76 22.75 -13.98
N MET A 50 -8.20 21.84 -14.78
CA MET A 50 -8.72 21.41 -16.08
C MET A 50 -8.68 19.88 -16.19
N PRO A 51 -9.51 19.22 -17.03
CA PRO A 51 -9.38 17.79 -17.29
C PRO A 51 -7.95 17.42 -17.72
N THR A 52 -7.42 16.31 -17.20
CA THR A 52 -6.04 15.89 -17.47
C THR A 52 -5.79 15.54 -18.94
N ASP A 53 -4.66 15.97 -19.49
CA ASP A 53 -4.22 15.71 -20.86
C ASP A 53 -3.09 14.66 -20.96
N ALA A 54 -2.66 14.13 -19.81
CA ALA A 54 -1.53 13.24 -19.67
C ALA A 54 -1.92 12.02 -18.83
N PHE A 55 -2.40 10.98 -19.51
CA PHE A 55 -2.73 9.69 -18.90
C PHE A 55 -2.64 8.57 -19.93
N GLY A 56 -2.37 7.35 -19.45
CA GLY A 56 -2.40 6.14 -20.25
C GLY A 56 -1.30 5.16 -19.87
N ASP A 57 -0.71 4.52 -20.86
CA ASP A 57 0.37 3.56 -20.71
C ASP A 57 1.72 4.23 -21.08
N ILE A 58 2.80 3.93 -20.37
CA ILE A 58 4.14 4.47 -20.60
C ILE A 58 5.09 3.35 -21.02
N SER A 59 5.84 3.56 -22.11
CA SER A 59 6.87 2.65 -22.61
C SER A 59 8.21 3.37 -22.64
N PHE A 60 9.24 2.77 -22.03
CA PHE A 60 10.59 3.33 -21.99
C PHE A 60 11.38 2.87 -23.21
N THR A 61 11.76 3.81 -24.07
CA THR A 61 12.44 3.51 -25.34
C THR A 61 13.78 2.81 -25.09
N GLY A 62 14.02 1.68 -25.76
CA GLY A 62 15.31 0.97 -25.72
C GLY A 62 15.61 0.18 -24.44
N LEU A 63 14.69 0.14 -23.47
CA LEU A 63 14.89 -0.53 -22.17
C LEU A 63 14.02 -1.80 -21.96
N GLY A 64 13.29 -2.24 -22.99
CA GLY A 64 12.48 -3.46 -23.00
C GLY A 64 11.00 -3.22 -23.37
N GLN A 65 10.20 -4.29 -23.38
CA GLN A 65 8.75 -4.23 -23.69
C GLN A 65 7.86 -3.99 -22.45
N LYS A 66 8.44 -3.59 -21.31
CA LYS A 66 7.66 -3.40 -20.09
C LYS A 66 6.87 -2.09 -20.19
N VAL A 67 5.54 -2.21 -20.18
CA VAL A 67 4.62 -1.08 -20.21
C VAL A 67 4.14 -0.80 -18.79
N GLY A 68 4.33 0.44 -18.34
CA GLY A 68 3.75 0.93 -17.08
C GLY A 68 2.47 1.70 -17.33
N LYS A 69 1.79 2.13 -16.26
CA LYS A 69 0.64 3.06 -16.36
C LYS A 69 0.97 4.40 -15.72
N TYR A 70 0.45 5.49 -16.27
CA TYR A 70 0.67 6.81 -15.69
C TYR A 70 -0.59 7.68 -15.76
N VAL A 71 -0.67 8.62 -14.82
CA VAL A 71 -1.70 9.66 -14.79
C VAL A 71 -1.13 10.95 -14.19
N ARG A 72 -1.43 12.09 -14.80
CA ARG A 72 -1.20 13.43 -14.21
C ARG A 72 -2.42 13.86 -13.41
N VAL A 73 -2.21 14.28 -12.17
CA VAL A 73 -3.24 14.66 -11.19
C VAL A 73 -2.90 16.01 -10.54
N SER A 74 -3.91 16.80 -10.20
CA SER A 74 -3.77 18.01 -9.37
C SER A 74 -3.27 17.62 -7.98
N SER A 75 -2.41 18.46 -7.41
CA SER A 75 -1.97 18.36 -6.01
C SER A 75 -3.12 18.37 -5.00
N ASN A 76 -4.29 18.89 -5.37
CA ASN A 76 -5.50 18.92 -4.53
C ASN A 76 -6.41 17.70 -4.69
N THR A 77 -6.15 16.81 -5.65
CA THR A 77 -6.98 15.63 -5.93
C THR A 77 -7.26 14.82 -4.67
N HIS A 78 -8.51 14.42 -4.46
CA HIS A 78 -8.90 13.67 -3.27
C HIS A 78 -8.34 12.23 -3.32
N PRO A 79 -7.71 11.70 -2.24
CA PRO A 79 -7.13 10.35 -2.22
C PRO A 79 -8.03 9.22 -2.72
N ARG A 80 -9.33 9.29 -2.39
CA ARG A 80 -10.34 8.32 -2.86
C ARG A 80 -10.36 8.16 -4.39
N VAL A 81 -10.21 9.24 -5.14
CA VAL A 81 -10.21 9.23 -6.61
C VAL A 81 -9.03 8.41 -7.13
N ILE A 82 -7.85 8.64 -6.56
CA ILE A 82 -6.62 7.94 -6.93
C ILE A 82 -6.71 6.45 -6.51
N TYR A 83 -7.26 6.17 -5.33
CA TYR A 83 -7.47 4.79 -4.87
C TYR A 83 -8.42 4.00 -5.78
N GLN A 84 -9.53 4.61 -6.21
CA GLN A 84 -10.47 4.03 -7.16
C GLN A 84 -9.81 3.81 -8.53
N LEU A 85 -9.01 4.78 -9.01
CA LEU A 85 -8.22 4.60 -10.22
C LEU A 85 -7.30 3.36 -10.13
N MET A 86 -6.51 3.26 -9.07
CA MET A 86 -5.56 2.15 -8.89
C MET A 86 -6.27 0.79 -8.82
N THR A 87 -7.36 0.69 -8.06
CA THR A 87 -8.03 -0.61 -7.82
C THR A 87 -9.02 -1.00 -8.92
N GLN A 88 -9.77 -0.05 -9.49
CA GLN A 88 -10.84 -0.34 -10.43
C GLN A 88 -10.41 -0.19 -11.89
N HIS A 89 -9.55 0.79 -12.21
CA HIS A 89 -9.15 1.07 -13.59
C HIS A 89 -7.79 0.46 -13.96
N TRP A 90 -6.84 0.48 -13.04
CA TRP A 90 -5.56 -0.23 -13.22
C TRP A 90 -5.65 -1.71 -12.81
N GLY A 91 -6.71 -2.11 -12.13
CA GLY A 91 -6.95 -3.50 -11.72
C GLY A 91 -5.95 -3.98 -10.66
N LEU A 92 -5.40 -3.08 -9.86
CA LEU A 92 -4.47 -3.46 -8.80
C LEU A 92 -5.22 -4.08 -7.62
N ASP A 93 -4.81 -5.29 -7.25
CA ASP A 93 -5.26 -5.93 -6.03
C ASP A 93 -4.91 -5.08 -4.81
N ILE A 94 -5.86 -4.99 -3.87
CA ILE A 94 -5.67 -4.27 -2.61
C ILE A 94 -4.46 -4.87 -1.87
N PRO A 95 -3.45 -4.09 -1.43
CA PRO A 95 -2.23 -4.62 -0.83
C PRO A 95 -2.48 -5.17 0.57
N ASN A 96 -1.66 -6.14 1.01
CA ASN A 96 -1.66 -6.58 2.43
C ASN A 96 -0.72 -5.75 3.31
N LEU A 97 0.12 -4.91 2.70
CA LEU A 97 1.06 -4.00 3.35
C LEU A 97 1.40 -2.88 2.38
N LEU A 98 1.53 -1.66 2.88
CA LEU A 98 2.03 -0.52 2.13
C LEU A 98 3.44 -0.17 2.60
N ILE A 99 4.42 -0.17 1.69
CA ILE A 99 5.80 0.20 1.99
C ILE A 99 6.09 1.52 1.30
N SER A 100 6.15 2.60 2.07
CA SER A 100 6.53 3.92 1.58
C SER A 100 8.04 4.07 1.70
N VAL A 101 8.76 4.22 0.59
CA VAL A 101 10.21 4.42 0.60
C VAL A 101 10.52 5.89 0.28
N THR A 102 11.26 6.56 1.14
CA THR A 102 11.66 7.96 0.99
C THR A 102 13.14 8.13 1.32
N GLY A 103 13.73 9.23 0.87
CA GLY A 103 15.14 9.48 1.09
C GLY A 103 15.77 10.50 0.16
N GLY A 104 17.08 10.37 -0.06
CA GLY A 104 17.84 11.25 -0.94
C GLY A 104 17.38 11.19 -2.39
N ALA A 105 17.03 12.36 -2.95
CA ALA A 105 16.70 12.52 -4.37
C ALA A 105 17.92 12.60 -5.29
N LYS A 106 19.11 12.90 -4.72
CA LYS A 106 20.39 12.88 -5.46
C LYS A 106 21.03 11.51 -5.35
N ASN A 107 21.77 11.11 -6.39
CA ASN A 107 22.57 9.88 -6.35
C ASN A 107 23.56 9.92 -5.18
N PHE A 108 23.62 8.82 -4.44
CA PHE A 108 24.48 8.65 -3.29
C PHE A 108 25.06 7.23 -3.29
N ASN A 109 26.22 7.08 -2.66
CA ASN A 109 26.88 5.79 -2.53
C ASN A 109 26.61 5.20 -1.15
N MET A 110 25.98 4.04 -1.13
CA MET A 110 25.79 3.22 0.06
C MET A 110 26.81 2.09 0.08
N LYS A 111 27.25 1.65 1.27
CA LYS A 111 28.14 0.49 1.40
C LYS A 111 27.55 -0.71 0.65
N PRO A 112 28.32 -1.46 -0.17
CA PRO A 112 27.78 -2.54 -1.01
C PRO A 112 27.00 -3.59 -0.22
N ARG A 113 27.47 -3.94 0.98
CA ARG A 113 26.79 -4.89 1.87
C ARG A 113 25.42 -4.38 2.32
N LEU A 114 25.33 -3.14 2.82
CA LEU A 114 24.07 -2.51 3.21
C LEU A 114 23.11 -2.36 2.01
N LYS A 115 23.64 -1.99 0.83
CA LYS A 115 22.89 -1.97 -0.44
C LYS A 115 22.26 -3.32 -0.75
N ASN A 116 23.03 -4.40 -0.67
CA ASN A 116 22.53 -5.75 -0.94
C ASN A 116 21.49 -6.21 0.09
N ILE A 117 21.71 -5.92 1.38
CA ILE A 117 20.76 -6.24 2.44
C ILE A 117 19.45 -5.50 2.24
N PHE A 118 19.50 -4.19 1.96
CA PHE A 118 18.32 -3.37 1.71
C PHE A 118 17.52 -3.88 0.50
N ARG A 119 18.18 -4.06 -0.65
CA ARG A 119 17.51 -4.50 -1.89
C ARG A 119 16.84 -5.86 -1.73
N ARG A 120 17.57 -6.84 -1.19
CA ARG A 120 17.04 -8.18 -0.96
C ARG A 120 15.91 -8.17 0.06
N GLY A 121 16.06 -7.43 1.16
CA GLY A 121 15.05 -7.30 2.20
C GLY A 121 13.75 -6.68 1.67
N LEU A 122 13.85 -5.55 0.97
CA LEU A 122 12.69 -4.85 0.39
C LEU A 122 11.89 -5.75 -0.54
N VAL A 123 12.59 -6.35 -1.52
CA VAL A 123 11.97 -7.24 -2.51
C VAL A 123 11.36 -8.46 -1.84
N LYS A 124 12.09 -9.11 -0.93
CA LYS A 124 11.61 -10.30 -0.23
C LYS A 124 10.31 -10.00 0.51
N VAL A 125 10.26 -8.89 1.23
CA VAL A 125 9.07 -8.50 2.00
C VAL A 125 7.90 -8.15 1.08
N ALA A 126 8.14 -7.36 0.02
CA ALA A 126 7.09 -7.01 -0.92
C ALA A 126 6.48 -8.25 -1.60
N GLN A 127 7.33 -9.20 -2.01
CA GLN A 127 6.90 -10.46 -2.60
C GLN A 127 6.10 -11.32 -1.62
N THR A 128 6.64 -11.59 -0.42
CA THR A 128 5.99 -12.53 0.52
C THR A 128 4.69 -12.00 1.07
N THR A 129 4.57 -10.69 1.21
CA THR A 129 3.37 -10.06 1.76
C THR A 129 2.37 -9.66 0.69
N GLY A 130 2.76 -9.52 -0.58
CA GLY A 130 1.91 -8.87 -1.59
C GLY A 130 1.72 -7.39 -1.25
N ALA A 131 2.83 -6.69 -0.99
CA ALA A 131 2.84 -5.27 -0.67
C ALA A 131 2.85 -4.40 -1.93
N TRP A 132 2.36 -3.17 -1.80
CA TRP A 132 2.70 -2.10 -2.73
C TRP A 132 3.92 -1.34 -2.22
N ILE A 133 4.84 -1.02 -3.11
CA ILE A 133 5.97 -0.14 -2.83
C ILE A 133 5.67 1.23 -3.43
N ILE A 134 5.57 2.27 -2.59
CA ILE A 134 5.42 3.66 -3.01
C ILE A 134 6.77 4.38 -2.89
N THR A 135 7.21 5.06 -3.95
CA THR A 135 8.43 5.88 -3.96
C THR A 135 8.20 7.22 -4.67
N GLY A 136 9.24 8.05 -4.78
CA GLY A 136 9.20 9.28 -5.61
C GLY A 136 9.22 9.04 -7.14
N GLY A 137 9.45 7.81 -7.61
CA GLY A 137 9.37 7.44 -9.02
C GLY A 137 10.48 7.96 -9.95
N SER A 138 11.38 8.83 -9.48
CA SER A 138 12.47 9.36 -10.30
C SER A 138 13.64 8.38 -10.46
N HIS A 139 14.37 8.47 -11.57
CA HIS A 139 15.57 7.69 -11.85
C HIS A 139 16.82 8.29 -11.16
N ALA A 140 16.71 8.60 -9.88
CA ALA A 140 17.79 9.17 -9.08
C ALA A 140 17.70 8.75 -7.61
N GLY A 141 18.86 8.73 -6.94
CA GLY A 141 18.96 8.52 -5.50
C GLY A 141 18.31 7.22 -5.02
N VAL A 142 17.52 7.30 -3.95
CA VAL A 142 16.87 6.14 -3.32
C VAL A 142 15.89 5.46 -4.27
N MET A 143 15.16 6.23 -5.07
CA MET A 143 14.18 5.72 -6.02
C MET A 143 14.83 4.83 -7.07
N LYS A 144 16.01 5.21 -7.59
CA LYS A 144 16.84 4.37 -8.49
C LYS A 144 17.30 3.08 -7.79
N GLN A 145 17.67 3.14 -6.51
CA GLN A 145 18.04 1.93 -5.75
C GLN A 145 16.88 0.94 -5.60
N VAL A 146 15.66 1.44 -5.41
CA VAL A 146 14.44 0.62 -5.37
C VAL A 146 14.14 0.03 -6.74
N GLY A 147 14.20 0.84 -7.80
CA GLY A 147 13.97 0.39 -9.17
C GLY A 147 14.93 -0.73 -9.59
N GLU A 148 16.22 -0.57 -9.31
CA GLU A 148 17.20 -1.63 -9.57
C GLU A 148 16.93 -2.90 -8.74
N ALA A 149 16.49 -2.79 -7.48
CA ALA A 149 16.12 -3.96 -6.67
C ALA A 149 14.97 -4.77 -7.30
N VAL A 150 13.95 -4.07 -7.79
CA VAL A 150 12.78 -4.67 -8.46
C VAL A 150 13.20 -5.34 -9.76
N ARG A 151 14.08 -4.70 -10.54
CA ARG A 151 14.63 -5.27 -11.78
C ARG A 151 15.42 -6.54 -11.52
N ASP A 152 16.38 -6.49 -10.59
CA ASP A 152 17.27 -7.61 -10.26
C ASP A 152 16.43 -8.83 -9.79
N PHE A 153 15.33 -8.58 -9.08
CA PHE A 153 14.36 -9.61 -8.70
C PHE A 153 13.58 -10.17 -9.90
N SER A 154 13.04 -9.29 -10.75
CA SER A 154 12.27 -9.70 -11.93
C SER A 154 13.10 -10.58 -12.87
N MET A 155 14.41 -10.36 -12.96
CA MET A 155 15.31 -11.17 -13.78
C MET A 155 15.68 -12.51 -13.13
N SER A 156 15.65 -12.61 -11.80
CA SER A 156 16.11 -13.79 -11.06
C SER A 156 14.99 -14.74 -10.64
N SER A 157 13.73 -14.30 -10.64
CA SER A 157 12.61 -15.09 -10.13
C SER A 157 11.85 -15.82 -11.25
N SER A 158 11.65 -17.13 -11.12
CA SER A 158 10.68 -17.91 -11.92
C SER A 158 9.22 -17.62 -11.57
N TYR A 159 8.99 -16.65 -10.67
CA TYR A 159 7.70 -16.33 -10.08
C TYR A 159 6.90 -15.43 -11.04
N LYS A 160 5.64 -15.79 -11.32
CA LYS A 160 4.77 -15.08 -12.27
C LYS A 160 4.05 -13.86 -11.70
N GLY A 161 4.22 -13.54 -10.41
CA GLY A 161 3.58 -12.38 -9.78
C GLY A 161 4.38 -11.10 -9.99
N GLU A 162 3.79 -10.11 -10.65
CA GLU A 162 4.40 -8.80 -10.84
C GLU A 162 4.38 -7.98 -9.55
N MET A 163 5.53 -7.43 -9.15
CA MET A 163 5.63 -6.56 -7.98
C MET A 163 5.08 -5.17 -8.30
N VAL A 164 4.14 -4.68 -7.48
CA VAL A 164 3.54 -3.36 -7.66
C VAL A 164 4.44 -2.28 -7.05
N THR A 165 5.07 -1.49 -7.93
CA THR A 165 5.90 -0.33 -7.58
C THR A 165 5.31 0.94 -8.18
N ILE A 166 4.94 1.89 -7.33
CA ILE A 166 4.22 3.11 -7.69
C ILE A 166 5.12 4.31 -7.41
N GLY A 167 5.44 5.07 -8.47
CA GLY A 167 6.16 6.33 -8.37
C GLY A 167 5.20 7.51 -8.24
N ILE A 168 5.26 8.26 -7.16
CA ILE A 168 4.54 9.53 -7.00
C ILE A 168 5.55 10.66 -7.18
N ALA A 169 5.49 11.33 -8.32
CA ALA A 169 6.50 12.33 -8.72
C ALA A 169 5.85 13.68 -9.02
N THR A 170 6.55 14.78 -8.80
CA THR A 170 6.07 16.11 -9.20
C THR A 170 6.19 16.31 -10.71
N TRP A 171 5.08 16.60 -11.39
CA TRP A 171 5.02 16.88 -12.83
C TRP A 171 5.98 18.01 -13.26
N GLY A 172 6.07 19.04 -12.41
CA GLY A 172 6.95 20.20 -12.55
C GLY A 172 8.44 19.84 -12.70
N THR A 173 8.87 18.68 -12.18
CA THR A 173 10.30 18.30 -12.11
C THR A 173 10.68 17.17 -13.08
N ILE A 174 9.73 16.67 -13.87
CA ILE A 174 9.96 15.54 -14.78
C ILE A 174 10.60 16.02 -16.08
N HIS A 175 11.78 15.46 -16.40
CA HIS A 175 12.42 15.66 -17.70
C HIS A 175 11.66 14.93 -18.81
N ASN A 176 11.68 15.47 -20.03
CA ASN A 176 10.96 14.94 -21.20
C ASN A 176 9.44 14.73 -21.03
N ARG A 177 8.81 15.42 -20.07
CA ARG A 177 7.36 15.27 -19.78
C ARG A 177 6.43 15.61 -20.95
N SER A 178 6.92 16.35 -21.95
CA SER A 178 6.15 16.70 -23.15
C SER A 178 5.74 15.47 -23.96
N SER A 179 6.48 14.36 -23.89
CA SER A 179 6.12 13.10 -24.56
C SER A 179 4.96 12.36 -23.88
N LEU A 180 4.65 12.71 -22.62
CA LEU A 180 3.56 12.12 -21.84
C LEU A 180 2.23 12.85 -22.05
N ILE A 181 2.22 14.00 -22.74
CA ILE A 181 1.00 14.73 -23.06
C ILE A 181 0.40 14.15 -24.35
N SER A 182 -0.88 13.78 -24.31
CA SER A 182 -1.55 13.17 -25.45
C SER A 182 -1.56 14.08 -26.69
N PRO A 183 -1.07 13.61 -27.85
CA PRO A 183 -1.13 14.36 -29.10
C PRO A 183 -2.55 14.63 -29.58
N MET A 184 -3.52 13.79 -29.19
CA MET A 184 -4.92 13.93 -29.61
C MET A 184 -5.67 15.01 -28.82
N VAL A 185 -5.25 15.32 -27.60
CA VAL A 185 -5.78 16.46 -26.83
C VAL A 185 -5.33 17.79 -27.43
N ARG A 186 -4.17 17.85 -28.10
CA ARG A 186 -3.73 19.03 -28.88
C ARG A 186 -4.64 19.35 -30.08
N ARG A 187 -5.57 18.46 -30.45
CA ARG A 187 -6.56 18.65 -31.54
C ARG A 187 -8.01 18.80 -31.03
N ASN A 188 -8.21 19.26 -29.78
CA ASN A 188 -9.54 19.43 -29.13
C ASN A 188 -10.33 18.14 -28.85
N CYS A 189 -9.70 16.97 -28.87
CA CYS A 189 -10.31 15.71 -28.42
C CYS A 189 -9.80 15.35 -27.01
N THR A 190 -10.48 15.82 -25.96
CA THR A 190 -10.14 15.57 -24.54
C THR A 190 -10.30 14.11 -24.10
N LYS A 191 -10.74 13.21 -25.00
CA LYS A 191 -11.11 11.82 -24.68
C LYS A 191 -10.03 10.78 -24.98
N ALA A 192 -8.87 11.18 -25.49
CA ALA A 192 -7.84 10.23 -25.95
C ALA A 192 -6.59 10.31 -25.07
N GLY A 193 -6.38 9.31 -24.21
CA GLY A 193 -5.10 9.07 -23.54
C GLY A 193 -4.03 8.52 -24.49
N SER A 194 -2.81 8.33 -23.99
CA SER A 194 -1.69 7.78 -24.76
C SER A 194 -1.45 6.30 -24.40
N PHE A 195 -1.58 5.39 -25.37
CA PHE A 195 -1.48 3.95 -25.13
C PHE A 195 -0.62 3.25 -26.21
N PRO A 196 0.72 3.23 -26.10
CA PRO A 196 1.56 3.85 -25.07
C PRO A 196 2.09 5.23 -25.46
N ALA A 197 2.44 6.05 -24.46
CA ALA A 197 3.36 7.17 -24.60
C ALA A 197 4.81 6.65 -24.60
N GLU A 198 5.58 7.05 -25.61
CA GLU A 198 7.01 6.75 -25.67
C GLU A 198 7.80 7.77 -24.82
N TYR A 199 8.56 7.27 -23.86
CA TYR A 199 9.36 8.08 -22.96
C TYR A 199 10.84 7.72 -23.08
N VAL A 200 11.65 8.73 -23.38
CA VAL A 200 13.11 8.60 -23.49
C VAL A 200 13.73 8.97 -22.15
N LEU A 201 14.41 8.00 -21.53
CA LEU A 201 15.22 8.22 -20.33
C LEU A 201 16.55 8.84 -20.78
N ASP A 202 16.74 10.12 -20.49
CA ASP A 202 17.92 10.90 -20.87
C ASP A 202 18.53 11.56 -19.63
N GLU A 203 19.54 10.90 -19.06
CA GLU A 203 20.24 11.42 -17.88
C GLU A 203 21.21 12.57 -18.23
N GLU A 204 21.62 12.70 -19.49
CA GLU A 204 22.68 13.62 -19.91
C GLU A 204 22.16 15.05 -20.04
N THR A 205 20.94 15.22 -20.54
CA THR A 205 20.36 16.56 -20.82
C THR A 205 19.37 17.06 -19.77
N GLN A 206 19.10 16.28 -18.71
CA GLN A 206 18.04 16.60 -17.73
C GLN A 206 18.31 17.85 -16.86
N GLY A 207 19.56 18.30 -16.76
CA GLY A 207 19.93 19.48 -15.97
C GLY A 207 19.48 19.38 -14.51
N ASN A 208 18.63 20.32 -14.07
CA ASN A 208 18.07 20.35 -12.71
C ASN A 208 16.76 19.56 -12.55
N LEU A 209 16.25 18.94 -13.62
CA LEU A 209 15.07 18.07 -13.61
C LEU A 209 15.49 16.62 -13.34
N SER A 210 14.51 15.73 -13.26
CA SER A 210 14.72 14.29 -13.04
C SER A 210 13.95 13.44 -14.04
N CYS A 211 14.58 12.41 -14.59
CA CYS A 211 13.89 11.39 -15.37
C CYS A 211 13.00 10.49 -14.50
N LEU A 212 11.99 9.85 -15.08
CA LEU A 212 11.23 8.76 -14.45
C LEU A 212 12.01 7.44 -14.49
N ASP A 213 11.86 6.60 -13.46
CA ASP A 213 12.56 5.32 -13.35
C ASP A 213 11.83 4.18 -14.07
N SER A 214 12.48 3.57 -15.05
CA SER A 214 11.88 2.54 -15.91
C SER A 214 11.46 1.24 -15.22
N ASN A 215 11.86 1.01 -13.97
CA ASN A 215 11.55 -0.22 -13.23
C ASN A 215 10.29 -0.08 -12.36
N HIS A 216 9.64 1.08 -12.38
CA HIS A 216 8.35 1.28 -11.73
C HIS A 216 7.19 0.84 -12.64
N THR A 217 6.17 0.24 -12.03
CA THR A 217 4.98 -0.26 -12.75
C THR A 217 3.94 0.83 -13.00
N HIS A 218 3.83 1.79 -12.10
CA HIS A 218 2.77 2.82 -12.13
C HIS A 218 3.32 4.18 -11.72
N PHE A 219 2.75 5.25 -12.28
CA PHE A 219 3.14 6.62 -11.97
C PHE A 219 1.93 7.52 -11.70
N ILE A 220 2.00 8.27 -10.60
CA ILE A 220 1.08 9.36 -10.27
C ILE A 220 1.88 10.64 -10.33
N LEU A 221 1.60 11.48 -11.31
CA LEU A 221 2.36 12.70 -11.60
C LEU A 221 1.61 13.91 -11.04
N VAL A 222 2.08 14.44 -9.92
CA VAL A 222 1.40 15.47 -9.12
C VAL A 222 1.72 16.86 -9.64
N ASP A 223 0.70 17.67 -9.84
CA ASP A 223 0.81 18.96 -10.50
C ASP A 223 0.19 20.10 -9.68
N ASP A 224 0.97 21.15 -9.45
CA ASP A 224 0.55 22.42 -8.85
C ASP A 224 0.73 23.61 -9.80
N GLY A 225 1.09 23.35 -11.08
CA GLY A 225 1.37 24.37 -12.08
C GLY A 225 2.79 24.94 -12.04
N THR A 226 3.59 24.60 -11.03
CA THR A 226 4.98 25.09 -10.94
C THR A 226 5.93 24.28 -11.82
N ASN A 227 7.06 24.90 -12.20
CA ASN A 227 8.11 24.24 -12.95
C ASN A 227 9.41 24.19 -12.14
N GLY A 228 10.07 23.04 -12.09
CA GLY A 228 11.34 22.83 -11.39
C GLY A 228 11.28 22.85 -9.85
N LYS A 229 10.08 22.93 -9.26
CA LYS A 229 9.90 22.93 -7.80
C LYS A 229 9.69 21.50 -7.29
N TYR A 230 10.59 21.05 -6.44
CA TYR A 230 10.53 19.73 -5.82
C TYR A 230 9.62 19.70 -4.58
N GLY A 231 9.09 18.53 -4.24
CA GLY A 231 8.35 18.27 -3.00
C GLY A 231 6.87 18.66 -3.04
N VAL A 232 6.33 19.04 -4.21
CA VAL A 232 4.90 19.33 -4.39
C VAL A 232 4.04 18.10 -4.10
N GLU A 233 4.57 16.90 -4.34
CA GLU A 233 3.87 15.65 -4.14
C GLU A 233 3.69 15.26 -2.66
N ILE A 234 4.50 15.80 -1.74
CA ILE A 234 4.57 15.34 -0.34
C ILE A 234 3.18 15.35 0.34
N PRO A 235 2.38 16.44 0.30
CA PRO A 235 1.08 16.46 0.98
C PRO A 235 0.05 15.51 0.35
N LEU A 236 0.06 15.33 -0.97
CA LEU A 236 -0.82 14.37 -1.65
C LEU A 236 -0.42 12.95 -1.28
N ARG A 237 0.88 12.64 -1.31
CA ARG A 237 1.44 11.33 -0.93
C ARG A 237 1.03 10.95 0.49
N THR A 238 1.22 11.83 1.48
CA THR A 238 0.83 11.58 2.87
C THR A 238 -0.68 11.32 3.00
N ARG A 239 -1.53 12.13 2.35
CA ARG A 239 -2.99 11.93 2.37
C ARG A 239 -3.42 10.62 1.69
N LEU A 240 -2.76 10.25 0.59
CA LEU A 240 -3.03 9.02 -0.14
C LEU A 240 -2.62 7.78 0.68
N GLU A 241 -1.41 7.78 1.22
CA GLU A 241 -0.89 6.73 2.09
C GLU A 241 -1.79 6.52 3.32
N LYS A 242 -2.20 7.61 3.99
CA LYS A 242 -3.15 7.56 5.09
C LYS A 242 -4.46 6.92 4.67
N PHE A 243 -5.06 7.41 3.58
CA PHE A 243 -6.34 6.91 3.07
C PHE A 243 -6.26 5.41 2.76
N ILE A 244 -5.20 4.94 2.08
CA ILE A 244 -5.00 3.51 1.80
C ILE A 244 -4.90 2.73 3.10
N SER A 245 -4.17 3.23 4.10
CA SER A 245 -3.98 2.53 5.37
C SER A 245 -5.25 2.40 6.22
N GLU A 246 -6.23 3.27 6.00
CA GLU A 246 -7.55 3.21 6.64
C GLU A 246 -8.51 2.25 5.94
N GLN A 247 -8.15 1.75 4.74
CA GLN A 247 -8.97 0.75 4.05
C GLN A 247 -8.85 -0.60 4.73
N THR A 248 -9.95 -1.36 4.72
CA THR A 248 -10.02 -2.69 5.33
C THR A 248 -10.00 -3.77 4.25
N LYS A 249 -9.08 -4.71 4.38
CA LYS A 249 -9.03 -5.92 3.54
C LYS A 249 -9.57 -7.10 4.33
N VAL A 250 -10.51 -7.83 3.74
CA VAL A 250 -11.03 -9.08 4.30
C VAL A 250 -10.29 -10.25 3.67
N LYS A 251 -9.62 -11.08 4.47
CA LYS A 251 -8.92 -12.29 4.01
C LYS A 251 -9.12 -13.42 5.03
N GLY A 252 -9.64 -14.57 4.60
CA GLY A 252 -9.97 -15.68 5.51
C GLY A 252 -11.03 -15.33 6.56
N GLY A 253 -11.92 -14.39 6.21
CA GLY A 253 -12.94 -13.76 7.04
C GLY A 253 -12.43 -12.95 8.24
N VAL A 254 -11.14 -12.62 8.24
CA VAL A 254 -10.56 -11.60 9.11
C VAL A 254 -10.48 -10.30 8.33
N ALA A 255 -11.08 -9.24 8.89
CA ALA A 255 -10.97 -7.89 8.38
C ALA A 255 -9.80 -7.17 9.05
N ILE A 256 -8.85 -6.66 8.25
CA ILE A 256 -7.64 -5.98 8.75
C ILE A 256 -7.48 -4.67 7.99
N LYS A 257 -7.26 -3.57 8.71
CA LYS A 257 -6.81 -2.31 8.11
C LYS A 257 -5.47 -2.52 7.41
N ILE A 258 -5.22 -1.86 6.29
CA ILE A 258 -3.95 -2.02 5.56
C ILE A 258 -2.82 -1.38 6.38
N PRO A 259 -1.85 -2.17 6.88
CA PRO A 259 -0.70 -1.63 7.59
C PRO A 259 0.19 -0.86 6.61
N ILE A 260 0.82 0.22 7.09
CA ILE A 260 1.82 1.00 6.34
C ILE A 260 3.09 1.13 7.16
N VAL A 261 4.23 1.06 6.47
CA VAL A 261 5.55 1.39 7.00
C VAL A 261 6.29 2.36 6.09
N CYS A 262 6.92 3.37 6.66
CA CYS A 262 7.82 4.28 5.97
C CYS A 262 9.26 3.81 6.15
N VAL A 263 10.04 3.73 5.07
CA VAL A 263 11.44 3.31 5.06
C VAL A 263 12.27 4.48 4.55
N VAL A 264 13.25 4.87 5.35
CA VAL A 264 14.07 6.06 5.11
C VAL A 264 15.49 5.62 4.84
N LEU A 265 16.00 6.02 3.67
CA LEU A 265 17.41 5.91 3.34
C LEU A 265 17.99 7.29 3.10
N GLU A 266 19.10 7.56 3.77
CA GLU A 266 19.87 8.78 3.59
C GLU A 266 18.98 10.02 3.89
N GLY A 267 18.76 10.93 2.94
CA GLY A 267 17.77 12.01 3.04
C GLY A 267 18.33 13.42 3.14
N GLY A 268 17.52 14.38 2.70
CA GLY A 268 17.73 15.83 2.84
C GLY A 268 16.60 16.51 3.61
N PRO A 269 16.47 17.85 3.55
CA PRO A 269 15.41 18.59 4.25
C PRO A 269 13.99 18.06 4.01
N GLY A 270 13.58 17.89 2.74
CA GLY A 270 12.25 17.34 2.42
C GLY A 270 12.04 15.89 2.86
N THR A 271 13.12 15.12 3.09
CA THR A 271 13.01 13.78 3.69
C THR A 271 12.60 13.90 5.15
N LEU A 272 13.13 14.88 5.89
CA LEU A 272 12.74 15.10 7.29
C LEU A 272 11.26 15.50 7.38
N ASP A 273 10.77 16.36 6.47
CA ASP A 273 9.36 16.71 6.40
C ASP A 273 8.48 15.49 6.13
N THR A 274 8.94 14.60 5.23
CA THR A 274 8.24 13.34 4.95
C THR A 274 8.17 12.44 6.19
N ILE A 275 9.27 12.34 6.95
CA ILE A 275 9.33 11.56 8.21
C ILE A 275 8.39 12.15 9.25
N TYR A 276 8.42 13.47 9.45
CA TYR A 276 7.55 14.16 10.39
C TYR A 276 6.07 13.98 10.03
N ASN A 277 5.73 14.18 8.77
CA ASN A 277 4.37 13.97 8.26
C ASN A 277 3.92 12.51 8.43
N ALA A 278 4.80 11.53 8.22
CA ALA A 278 4.49 10.12 8.45
C ALA A 278 4.22 9.84 9.94
N ILE A 279 5.10 10.29 10.84
CA ILE A 279 4.98 10.05 12.29
C ILE A 279 3.72 10.73 12.86
N THR A 280 3.43 11.96 12.44
CA THR A 280 2.25 12.72 12.92
C THR A 280 0.93 12.06 12.56
N ILE A 281 0.86 11.30 11.46
CA ILE A 281 -0.33 10.52 11.09
C ILE A 281 -0.29 9.07 11.61
N GLY A 282 0.66 8.71 12.47
CA GLY A 282 0.80 7.37 13.05
C GLY A 282 1.44 6.34 12.11
N THR A 283 2.17 6.78 11.08
CA THR A 283 2.95 5.89 10.23
C THR A 283 4.34 5.69 10.85
N PRO A 284 4.75 4.44 11.11
CA PRO A 284 6.07 4.11 11.63
C PRO A 284 7.16 4.42 10.60
N CYS A 285 8.34 4.79 11.07
CA CYS A 285 9.49 5.09 10.24
C CYS A 285 10.66 4.17 10.58
N VAL A 286 11.17 3.47 9.58
CA VAL A 286 12.36 2.63 9.64
C VAL A 286 13.52 3.41 9.07
N ILE A 287 14.46 3.77 9.93
CA ILE A 287 15.65 4.54 9.56
C ILE A 287 16.79 3.57 9.34
N VAL A 288 17.35 3.55 8.13
CA VAL A 288 18.49 2.68 7.78
C VAL A 288 19.79 3.36 8.19
N GLU A 289 20.37 2.96 9.33
CA GLU A 289 21.66 3.47 9.80
C GLU A 289 22.79 3.05 8.85
N GLY A 290 23.72 3.97 8.60
CA GLY A 290 24.82 3.81 7.65
C GLY A 290 24.45 4.14 6.21
N SER A 291 23.22 4.62 5.96
CA SER A 291 22.78 5.09 4.64
C SER A 291 23.16 6.54 4.36
N GLY A 292 23.46 7.34 5.39
CA GLY A 292 23.99 8.71 5.25
C GLY A 292 23.05 9.82 5.74
N ARG A 293 23.55 11.05 5.75
CA ARG A 293 22.81 12.32 5.96
C ARG A 293 21.73 12.26 7.06
N VAL A 294 20.48 12.59 6.74
CA VAL A 294 19.37 12.69 7.71
C VAL A 294 19.15 11.37 8.46
N ALA A 295 19.19 10.22 7.78
CA ALA A 295 19.02 8.92 8.40
C ALA A 295 20.07 8.66 9.48
N ASP A 296 21.36 8.96 9.22
CA ASP A 296 22.42 8.74 10.20
C ASP A 296 22.36 9.74 11.36
N VAL A 297 21.94 10.97 11.11
CA VAL A 297 21.71 11.95 12.19
C VAL A 297 20.60 11.46 13.12
N ILE A 298 19.46 11.00 12.57
CA ILE A 298 18.36 10.46 13.36
C ILE A 298 18.82 9.23 14.14
N ALA A 299 19.53 8.29 13.50
CA ALA A 299 20.05 7.09 14.15
C ALA A 299 21.00 7.40 15.32
N GLN A 300 21.87 8.40 15.17
CA GLN A 300 22.76 8.84 16.25
C GLN A 300 22.00 9.48 17.41
N VAL A 301 20.99 10.28 17.12
CA VAL A 301 20.21 11.00 18.15
C VAL A 301 19.28 10.05 18.89
N ALA A 302 18.71 9.04 18.21
CA ALA A 302 17.89 8.00 18.82
C ALA A 302 18.65 7.11 19.82
N ASN A 303 19.98 7.18 19.86
CA ASN A 303 20.80 6.49 20.87
C ASN A 303 21.03 7.30 22.15
N LEU A 304 20.56 8.55 22.19
CA LEU A 304 20.76 9.42 23.33
C LEU A 304 19.57 9.33 24.29
N PRO A 305 19.80 9.38 25.62
CA PRO A 305 18.71 9.53 26.58
C PRO A 305 17.83 10.75 26.24
N ILE A 306 16.51 10.62 26.38
CA ILE A 306 15.52 11.68 26.09
C ILE A 306 15.93 13.08 26.58
N PRO A 307 16.46 13.28 27.81
CA PRO A 307 16.86 14.61 28.29
C PRO A 307 17.99 15.26 27.49
N LYS A 308 18.78 14.46 26.75
CA LYS A 308 19.93 14.91 25.94
C LYS A 308 19.54 15.15 24.48
N ILE A 309 18.34 14.77 24.06
CA ILE A 309 17.84 15.04 22.72
C ILE A 309 17.35 16.48 22.68
N SER A 310 18.20 17.39 22.20
CA SER A 310 17.82 18.78 21.94
C SER A 310 17.75 19.07 20.45
N ILE A 311 16.86 19.99 20.08
CA ILE A 311 16.78 20.50 18.70
C ILE A 311 18.12 21.12 18.28
N SER A 312 18.80 21.82 19.20
CA SER A 312 20.13 22.38 18.97
C SER A 312 21.19 21.33 18.64
N LEU A 313 21.11 20.14 19.24
CA LEU A 313 22.01 19.02 18.93
C LEU A 313 21.73 18.43 17.55
N ILE A 314 20.45 18.26 17.20
CA ILE A 314 20.02 17.80 15.87
C ILE A 314 20.47 18.79 14.81
N GLN A 315 20.21 20.09 15.01
CA GLN A 315 20.62 21.17 14.10
C GLN A 315 22.14 21.23 13.95
N LYS A 316 22.91 21.14 15.05
CA LYS A 316 24.38 21.10 15.02
C LYS A 316 24.92 19.88 14.26
N LYS A 317 24.28 18.72 14.40
CA LYS A 317 24.65 17.52 13.63
C LYS A 317 24.28 17.67 12.16
N LEU A 318 23.08 18.18 11.85
CA LEU A 318 22.65 18.47 10.49
C LEU A 318 23.54 19.51 9.81
N SER A 319 23.99 20.56 10.49
CA SER A 319 24.89 21.58 9.93
C SER A 319 26.27 21.01 9.54
N THR A 320 26.65 19.87 10.13
CA THR A 320 27.88 19.16 9.73
C THR A 320 27.73 18.51 8.34
N PHE A 321 26.50 18.13 7.96
CA PHE A 321 26.18 17.51 6.67
C PHE A 321 25.60 18.51 5.64
N PHE A 322 24.97 19.60 6.10
CA PHE A 322 24.30 20.60 5.26
C PHE A 322 24.78 22.01 5.63
N LYS A 323 25.86 22.48 4.97
CA LYS A 323 26.49 23.77 5.29
C LYS A 323 25.64 25.00 4.95
N ASP A 324 24.74 24.91 3.95
CA ASP A 324 24.04 26.08 3.36
C ASP A 324 22.50 26.00 3.42
N SER A 325 21.89 25.06 4.15
CA SER A 325 20.43 24.83 4.10
C SER A 325 19.79 24.49 5.45
N TYR A 326 20.46 24.79 6.57
CA TYR A 326 19.97 24.39 7.89
C TYR A 326 18.76 25.23 8.38
N GLU A 327 18.56 26.43 7.83
CA GLU A 327 17.44 27.30 8.21
C GLU A 327 16.08 26.78 7.72
N GLN A 328 16.07 25.78 6.82
CA GLN A 328 14.85 25.16 6.30
C GLN A 328 14.27 24.05 7.20
N PHE A 329 14.95 23.69 8.30
CA PHE A 329 14.48 22.63 9.19
C PHE A 329 13.53 23.20 10.25
N THR A 330 12.22 22.98 10.06
CA THR A 330 11.18 23.35 11.03
C THR A 330 11.21 22.47 12.29
N GLU A 331 10.80 23.04 13.44
CA GLU A 331 10.78 22.38 14.75
C GLU A 331 9.91 21.11 14.77
N SER A 332 10.52 19.94 14.57
CA SER A 332 9.81 18.67 14.67
C SER A 332 10.21 17.92 15.95
N LYS A 333 9.26 17.73 16.87
CA LYS A 333 9.36 16.74 17.96
C LYS A 333 9.48 15.35 17.33
N LEU A 334 10.68 14.76 17.34
CA LEU A 334 10.85 13.35 17.01
C LEU A 334 10.26 12.54 18.17
N ILE A 335 9.08 11.96 17.97
CA ILE A 335 8.48 11.05 18.94
C ILE A 335 9.17 9.70 18.78
N GLU A 336 9.95 9.31 19.78
CA GLU A 336 10.80 8.11 19.81
C GLU A 336 10.02 6.82 19.52
N GLN A 337 8.73 6.78 19.88
CA GLN A 337 7.90 5.57 19.84
C GLN A 337 7.56 5.04 18.44
N LEU A 338 7.73 5.85 17.39
CA LEU A 338 7.44 5.47 16.00
C LEU A 338 8.69 5.36 15.11
N LEU A 339 9.89 5.52 15.69
CA LEU A 339 11.16 5.42 14.99
C LEU A 339 11.85 4.09 15.30
N THR A 340 12.06 3.27 14.27
CA THR A 340 12.87 2.06 14.38
C THR A 340 14.20 2.25 13.66
N ILE A 341 15.32 2.11 14.36
CA ILE A 341 16.65 2.17 13.75
C ILE A 341 17.06 0.77 13.28
N PHE A 342 17.26 0.62 11.98
CA PHE A 342 17.83 -0.60 11.40
C PHE A 342 19.35 -0.50 11.35
N ARG A 343 20.03 -1.55 11.84
CA ARG A 343 21.48 -1.68 11.85
C ARG A 343 21.94 -2.87 11.03
N GLU A 344 23.03 -2.66 10.28
CA GLU A 344 23.73 -3.72 9.57
C GLU A 344 24.21 -4.81 10.54
N GLY A 345 23.66 -6.03 10.42
CA GLY A 345 23.99 -7.16 11.29
C GLY A 345 22.78 -7.91 11.85
N LYS A 346 21.60 -7.28 11.86
CA LYS A 346 20.32 -7.96 12.14
C LYS A 346 19.72 -8.46 10.81
N ASP A 347 19.25 -9.71 10.79
CA ASP A 347 18.77 -10.36 9.56
C ASP A 347 17.63 -9.59 8.87
N GLY A 348 17.49 -9.81 7.55
CA GLY A 348 16.69 -9.05 6.58
C GLY A 348 15.16 -9.03 6.78
N HIS A 349 14.66 -9.33 7.97
CA HIS A 349 13.25 -9.32 8.35
C HIS A 349 12.79 -7.97 8.93
N PHE A 350 13.69 -6.98 9.02
CA PHE A 350 13.47 -5.71 9.71
C PHE A 350 12.21 -4.95 9.27
N LEU A 351 11.87 -4.94 7.97
CA LEU A 351 10.69 -4.21 7.49
C LEU A 351 9.38 -4.79 8.03
N VAL A 352 9.29 -6.11 8.15
CA VAL A 352 8.10 -6.75 8.71
C VAL A 352 8.07 -6.56 10.21
N TYR A 353 9.20 -6.74 10.91
CA TYR A 353 9.30 -6.44 12.34
C TYR A 353 8.86 -5.00 12.64
N SER A 354 9.29 -4.04 11.84
CA SER A 354 8.89 -2.64 11.99
C SER A 354 7.43 -2.39 11.66
N ALA A 355 6.86 -3.08 10.66
CA ALA A 355 5.44 -2.98 10.36
C ALA A 355 4.57 -3.61 11.47
N THR A 356 5.02 -4.69 12.10
CA THR A 356 4.37 -5.27 13.29
C THR A 356 4.54 -4.36 14.51
N ALA A 357 5.74 -3.83 14.75
CA ALA A 357 6.01 -2.88 15.84
C ALA A 357 5.17 -1.59 15.69
N ALA A 358 4.88 -1.18 14.46
CA ALA A 358 4.00 -0.06 14.20
C ALA A 358 2.53 -0.31 14.49
N SER A 359 2.09 -1.55 14.26
CA SER A 359 0.74 -1.95 14.63
C SER A 359 0.54 -1.91 16.15
N ARG A 360 1.63 -2.01 16.94
CA ARG A 360 1.60 -1.77 18.40
C ARG A 360 1.05 -0.40 18.77
N TYR A 361 1.13 0.59 17.89
CA TYR A 361 0.85 1.98 18.24
C TYR A 361 -0.46 2.51 17.65
N ARG A 362 -1.00 1.87 16.61
CA ARG A 362 -2.06 2.49 15.82
C ARG A 362 -3.46 2.38 16.40
N ASP A 363 -3.69 1.58 17.44
CA ASP A 363 -4.95 1.55 18.19
C ASP A 363 -4.71 0.84 19.56
N HIS A 364 -4.98 1.55 20.66
CA HIS A 364 -5.20 1.09 22.06
C HIS A 364 -4.08 0.34 22.82
N PHE A 365 -3.66 0.89 23.97
CA PHE A 365 -3.03 0.12 25.05
C PHE A 365 -4.03 -0.95 25.53
N GLY A 366 -3.87 -2.22 25.14
CA GLY A 366 -4.74 -3.33 25.58
C GLY A 366 -4.75 -4.58 24.68
N HIS A 367 -5.58 -5.57 25.02
CA HIS A 367 -5.76 -6.86 24.31
C HIS A 367 -6.04 -6.74 22.80
N GLU A 368 -6.71 -5.67 22.35
CA GLU A 368 -7.04 -5.44 20.94
C GLU A 368 -5.79 -5.30 20.05
N ASN A 369 -4.68 -4.85 20.62
CA ASN A 369 -3.42 -4.65 19.92
C ASN A 369 -2.74 -5.99 19.58
N TRP A 370 -2.77 -6.95 20.50
CA TRP A 370 -2.18 -8.28 20.31
C TRP A 370 -2.97 -9.10 19.29
N ASP A 371 -4.30 -9.05 19.36
CA ASP A 371 -5.16 -9.67 18.35
C ASP A 371 -4.90 -9.08 16.96
N HIS A 372 -4.76 -7.76 16.83
CA HIS A 372 -4.42 -7.12 15.56
C HIS A 372 -3.02 -7.53 15.04
N GLN A 373 -2.02 -7.61 15.91
CA GLN A 373 -0.68 -8.09 15.56
C GLN A 373 -0.69 -9.54 15.09
N LEU A 374 -1.46 -10.40 15.76
CA LEU A 374 -1.58 -11.80 15.38
C LEU A 374 -2.27 -11.94 14.02
N LYS A 375 -3.35 -11.16 13.79
CA LYS A 375 -4.01 -11.06 12.49
C LYS A 375 -3.04 -10.69 11.38
N LEU A 376 -2.16 -9.72 11.62
CA LEU A 376 -1.12 -9.31 10.66
C LEU A 376 -0.09 -10.41 10.42
N ALA A 377 0.44 -11.01 11.47
CA ALA A 377 1.42 -12.11 11.35
C ALA A 377 0.84 -13.28 10.56
N VAL A 378 -0.41 -13.67 10.85
CA VAL A 378 -1.15 -14.68 10.08
C VAL A 378 -1.31 -14.22 8.65
N ALA A 379 -1.83 -13.01 8.39
CA ALA A 379 -2.08 -12.50 7.04
C ALA A 379 -0.83 -12.52 6.15
N TRP A 380 0.32 -12.17 6.72
CA TRP A 380 1.63 -12.17 6.06
C TRP A 380 2.34 -13.53 6.03
N ASN A 381 1.76 -14.56 6.65
CA ASN A 381 2.36 -15.88 6.78
C ASN A 381 3.75 -15.84 7.45
N ARG A 382 3.90 -15.06 8.52
CA ARG A 382 5.15 -14.88 9.29
C ARG A 382 5.04 -15.48 10.69
N VAL A 383 5.13 -16.81 10.74
CA VAL A 383 5.04 -17.60 11.98
C VAL A 383 6.23 -17.34 12.91
N ASP A 384 7.39 -17.03 12.34
CA ASP A 384 8.61 -16.67 13.05
C ASP A 384 8.40 -15.41 13.91
N ILE A 385 7.78 -14.37 13.35
CA ILE A 385 7.44 -13.14 14.08
C ILE A 385 6.40 -13.43 15.16
N ALA A 386 5.38 -14.24 14.86
CA ALA A 386 4.37 -14.59 15.86
C ALA A 386 5.00 -15.28 17.08
N ARG A 387 5.92 -16.23 16.85
CA ARG A 387 6.64 -16.92 17.93
C ARG A 387 7.53 -15.99 18.74
N SER A 388 8.26 -15.08 18.10
CA SER A 388 9.25 -14.27 18.81
C SER A 388 8.68 -13.00 19.47
N GLU A 389 7.61 -12.42 18.92
CA GLU A 389 7.12 -11.09 19.31
C GLU A 389 5.71 -11.07 19.88
N ILE A 390 4.90 -12.11 19.66
CA ILE A 390 3.47 -12.15 20.02
C ILE A 390 3.20 -13.20 21.10
N PHE A 391 3.82 -14.36 20.98
CA PHE A 391 3.77 -15.42 21.99
C PHE A 391 4.99 -15.33 22.91
N THR A 392 5.09 -14.22 23.65
CA THR A 392 6.10 -14.00 24.69
C THR A 392 5.50 -14.21 26.08
N ASP A 393 6.35 -14.37 27.10
CA ASP A 393 5.93 -14.57 28.49
C ASP A 393 5.18 -13.37 29.09
N ASP A 394 5.20 -12.22 28.40
CA ASP A 394 4.54 -10.98 28.84
C ASP A 394 3.02 -10.97 28.63
N HIS A 395 2.47 -11.93 27.86
CA HIS A 395 1.05 -11.98 27.55
C HIS A 395 0.47 -13.40 27.61
N GLU A 396 -0.50 -13.59 28.50
CA GLU A 396 -1.25 -14.85 28.60
C GLU A 396 -2.39 -14.90 27.58
N TRP A 397 -2.27 -15.80 26.61
CA TRP A 397 -3.32 -16.09 25.64
C TRP A 397 -4.29 -17.14 26.17
N LYS A 398 -5.60 -16.89 26.07
CA LYS A 398 -6.58 -17.98 26.23
C LYS A 398 -6.70 -18.76 24.92
N PRO A 399 -6.80 -20.09 24.95
CA PRO A 399 -6.99 -20.90 23.74
C PRO A 399 -8.18 -20.44 22.88
N SER A 400 -9.27 -19.99 23.53
CA SER A 400 -10.46 -19.45 22.86
C SER A 400 -10.19 -18.20 22.02
N ASP A 401 -9.23 -17.37 22.43
CA ASP A 401 -8.89 -16.11 21.75
C ASP A 401 -8.19 -16.40 20.41
N LEU A 402 -7.59 -17.58 20.28
CA LEU A 402 -6.90 -18.03 19.07
C LEU A 402 -7.85 -18.67 18.05
N HIS A 403 -9.09 -19.00 18.40
CA HIS A 403 -10.05 -19.66 17.50
C HIS A 403 -10.28 -18.91 16.17
N PRO A 404 -10.49 -17.58 16.15
CA PRO A 404 -10.64 -16.86 14.89
C PRO A 404 -9.40 -16.95 14.00
N MET A 405 -8.21 -16.93 14.60
CA MET A 405 -6.93 -17.02 13.87
C MET A 405 -6.65 -18.44 13.38
N MET A 406 -7.03 -19.45 14.15
CA MET A 406 -7.03 -20.85 13.72
C MET A 406 -7.90 -21.03 12.48
N ALA A 407 -9.14 -20.53 12.48
CA ALA A 407 -10.03 -20.60 11.32
C ALA A 407 -9.43 -19.87 10.11
N ALA A 408 -8.87 -18.69 10.30
CA ALA A 408 -8.20 -17.93 9.23
C ALA A 408 -6.99 -18.68 8.66
N ALA A 409 -6.17 -19.31 9.52
CA ALA A 409 -5.02 -20.10 9.11
C ALA A 409 -5.44 -21.36 8.31
N LEU A 410 -6.54 -22.02 8.71
CA LEU A 410 -7.11 -23.15 7.97
C LEU A 410 -7.62 -22.71 6.59
N ILE A 411 -8.43 -21.64 6.52
CA ILE A 411 -8.98 -21.12 5.26
C ILE A 411 -7.85 -20.69 4.30
N THR A 412 -6.80 -20.07 4.84
CA THR A 412 -5.68 -19.58 4.02
C THR A 412 -4.54 -20.58 3.85
N ASN A 413 -4.74 -21.84 4.27
CA ASN A 413 -3.79 -22.95 4.17
C ASN A 413 -2.39 -22.63 4.73
N LYS A 414 -2.32 -22.27 6.01
CA LYS A 414 -1.08 -21.91 6.73
C LYS A 414 -0.76 -22.95 7.81
N PRO A 415 -0.17 -24.10 7.46
CA PRO A 415 0.03 -25.22 8.39
C PRO A 415 0.93 -24.86 9.57
N GLU A 416 1.95 -24.04 9.37
CA GLU A 416 2.85 -23.63 10.46
C GLU A 416 2.15 -22.81 11.55
N PHE A 417 1.15 -22.00 11.17
CA PHE A 417 0.30 -21.30 12.14
C PHE A 417 -0.66 -22.24 12.85
N VAL A 418 -1.24 -23.22 12.14
CA VAL A 418 -2.08 -24.26 12.76
C VAL A 418 -1.27 -25.01 13.82
N LYS A 419 -0.05 -25.42 13.48
CA LYS A 419 0.88 -26.07 14.41
C LYS A 419 1.19 -25.18 15.62
N LEU A 420 1.53 -23.91 15.38
CA LEU A 420 1.77 -22.94 16.46
C LEU A 420 0.56 -22.82 17.40
N PHE A 421 -0.66 -22.70 16.88
CA PHE A 421 -1.86 -22.58 17.72
C PHE A 421 -2.15 -23.85 18.52
N LEU A 422 -1.88 -25.03 17.98
CA LEU A 422 -1.96 -26.29 18.75
C LEU A 422 -0.93 -26.32 19.89
N GLU A 423 0.30 -25.85 19.65
CA GLU A 423 1.34 -25.72 20.68
C GLU A 423 0.96 -24.70 21.76
N GLN A 424 0.21 -23.65 21.41
CA GLN A 424 -0.33 -22.64 22.34
C GLN A 424 -1.63 -23.08 23.04
N GLY A 425 -2.01 -24.36 22.92
CA GLY A 425 -3.10 -24.95 23.71
C GLY A 425 -4.49 -24.93 23.06
N VAL A 426 -4.62 -24.65 21.75
CA VAL A 426 -5.91 -24.76 21.07
C VAL A 426 -6.35 -26.22 20.99
N HIS A 427 -7.44 -26.56 21.70
CA HIS A 427 -8.04 -27.88 21.66
C HIS A 427 -9.05 -28.02 20.50
N LEU A 428 -8.76 -28.90 19.53
CA LEU A 428 -9.64 -29.10 18.37
C LEU A 428 -11.07 -29.52 18.74
N LYS A 429 -11.25 -30.25 19.85
CA LYS A 429 -12.58 -30.66 20.32
C LYS A 429 -13.45 -29.46 20.73
N GLU A 430 -12.83 -28.39 21.22
CA GLU A 430 -13.51 -27.15 21.63
C GLU A 430 -13.66 -26.19 20.45
N PHE A 431 -12.66 -26.15 19.57
CA PHE A 431 -12.66 -25.29 18.38
C PHE A 431 -13.69 -25.73 17.32
N VAL A 432 -13.79 -27.03 17.05
CA VAL A 432 -14.64 -27.59 15.97
C VAL A 432 -16.10 -27.67 16.43
N THR A 433 -16.75 -26.52 16.46
CA THR A 433 -18.20 -26.40 16.69
C THR A 433 -18.99 -26.54 15.38
N TRP A 434 -20.31 -26.67 15.49
CA TRP A 434 -21.21 -26.73 14.33
C TRP A 434 -21.10 -25.48 13.45
N ASP A 435 -21.05 -24.31 14.07
CA ASP A 435 -20.90 -23.03 13.39
C ASP A 435 -19.51 -22.88 12.76
N THR A 436 -18.46 -23.32 13.47
CA THR A 436 -17.09 -23.32 12.93
C THR A 436 -17.00 -24.18 11.66
N LEU A 437 -17.61 -25.38 11.67
CA LEU A 437 -17.63 -26.26 10.51
C LEU A 437 -18.34 -25.62 9.32
N ILE A 438 -19.55 -25.08 9.53
CA ILE A 438 -20.29 -24.38 8.47
C ILE A 438 -19.46 -23.25 7.89
N TYR A 439 -18.87 -22.42 8.76
CA TYR A 439 -18.03 -21.31 8.36
C TYR A 439 -16.80 -21.75 7.54
N LEU A 440 -16.16 -22.86 7.90
CA LEU A 440 -15.04 -23.42 7.13
C LEU A 440 -15.48 -23.95 5.76
N TYR A 441 -16.64 -24.62 5.67
CA TYR A 441 -17.21 -25.08 4.39
C TYR A 441 -17.65 -23.92 3.50
N GLU A 442 -18.18 -22.83 4.07
CA GLU A 442 -18.53 -21.61 3.33
C GLU A 442 -17.30 -20.94 2.69
N ASN A 443 -16.14 -21.05 3.32
CA ASN A 443 -14.89 -20.40 2.89
C ASN A 443 -13.92 -21.35 2.15
N MET A 444 -14.41 -22.45 1.58
CA MET A 444 -13.58 -23.32 0.74
C MET A 444 -13.09 -22.61 -0.52
N ALA A 445 -11.92 -23.03 -1.01
CA ALA A 445 -11.37 -22.52 -2.27
C ALA A 445 -12.33 -22.79 -3.43
N VAL A 446 -12.67 -21.73 -4.18
CA VAL A 446 -13.58 -21.79 -5.35
C VAL A 446 -13.05 -22.72 -6.44
N SER A 447 -11.72 -22.88 -6.52
CA SER A 447 -11.05 -23.80 -7.45
C SER A 447 -11.20 -25.29 -7.08
N SER A 448 -11.72 -25.60 -5.89
CA SER A 448 -11.94 -26.98 -5.46
C SER A 448 -13.12 -27.63 -6.19
N THR A 449 -12.94 -28.87 -6.63
CA THR A 449 -14.02 -29.68 -7.23
C THR A 449 -15.20 -29.88 -6.28
N PHE A 450 -14.90 -29.99 -4.97
CA PHE A 450 -15.91 -30.13 -3.94
C PHE A 450 -16.78 -28.86 -3.81
N HIS A 451 -16.17 -27.68 -3.94
CA HIS A 451 -16.91 -26.41 -3.94
C HIS A 451 -17.91 -26.37 -5.10
N GLY A 452 -17.50 -26.77 -6.31
CA GLY A 452 -18.38 -26.85 -7.47
C GLY A 452 -19.57 -27.80 -7.28
N LYS A 453 -19.34 -28.99 -6.70
CA LYS A 453 -20.42 -29.94 -6.36
C LYS A 453 -21.36 -29.38 -5.30
N LEU A 454 -20.83 -28.74 -4.26
CA LEU A 454 -21.65 -28.13 -3.21
C LEU A 454 -22.54 -27.00 -3.76
N GLN A 455 -22.02 -26.16 -4.65
CA GLN A 455 -22.82 -25.13 -5.33
C GLN A 455 -23.95 -25.73 -6.16
N LYS A 456 -23.70 -26.85 -6.85
CA LYS A 456 -24.74 -27.56 -7.61
C LYS A 456 -25.88 -28.02 -6.70
N VAL A 457 -25.57 -28.64 -5.56
CA VAL A 457 -26.57 -29.07 -4.56
C VAL A 457 -27.40 -27.88 -4.05
N LEU A 458 -26.76 -26.73 -3.80
CA LEU A 458 -27.48 -25.51 -3.36
C LEU A 458 -28.42 -24.96 -4.44
N LEU A 459 -28.03 -25.06 -5.71
CA LEU A 459 -28.87 -24.64 -6.84
C LEU A 459 -30.07 -25.58 -7.03
N GLU A 460 -29.87 -26.90 -6.91
CA GLU A 460 -30.94 -27.90 -6.97
C GLU A 460 -31.98 -27.69 -5.85
N GLU A 461 -31.55 -27.36 -4.62
CA GLU A 461 -32.49 -27.05 -3.53
C GLU A 461 -33.24 -25.73 -3.77
N LYS A 462 -32.59 -24.75 -4.41
CA LYS A 462 -33.25 -23.50 -4.81
C LYS A 462 -34.35 -23.76 -5.82
N GLU A 463 -34.13 -24.61 -6.82
CA GLU A 463 -35.14 -24.94 -7.83
C GLU A 463 -36.35 -25.67 -7.24
N GLY A 464 -36.14 -26.47 -6.19
CA GLY A 464 -37.22 -27.11 -5.42
C GLY A 464 -37.96 -26.19 -4.43
N SER A 465 -37.59 -24.91 -4.34
CA SER A 465 -37.99 -23.98 -3.29
C SER A 465 -38.50 -22.65 -3.88
N ALA A 466 -39.63 -22.13 -3.41
CA ALA A 466 -40.23 -20.88 -3.93
C ALA A 466 -39.44 -19.59 -3.57
N PHE A 467 -38.21 -19.70 -3.04
CA PHE A 467 -37.40 -18.55 -2.61
C PHE A 467 -36.49 -18.02 -3.73
N SER A 468 -36.42 -16.68 -3.86
CA SER A 468 -35.62 -16.02 -4.90
C SER A 468 -34.10 -16.04 -4.64
N LYS A 469 -33.66 -16.33 -3.41
CA LYS A 469 -32.24 -16.32 -3.01
C LYS A 469 -31.68 -17.74 -2.90
N VAL A 470 -30.43 -17.91 -3.33
CA VAL A 470 -29.67 -19.16 -3.14
C VAL A 470 -29.57 -19.45 -1.64
N PRO A 471 -29.88 -20.68 -1.18
CA PRO A 471 -29.77 -21.04 0.23
C PRO A 471 -28.32 -20.98 0.73
N ARG A 472 -28.14 -20.69 2.02
CA ARG A 472 -26.82 -20.74 2.67
C ARG A 472 -26.37 -22.20 2.83
N VAL A 473 -25.05 -22.41 2.91
CA VAL A 473 -24.48 -23.74 3.17
C VAL A 473 -24.98 -24.25 4.52
N GLN A 474 -25.43 -25.50 4.54
CA GLN A 474 -25.74 -26.25 5.75
C GLN A 474 -25.03 -27.60 5.67
N LEU A 475 -24.78 -28.22 6.83
CA LEU A 475 -24.01 -29.46 6.87
C LEU A 475 -24.70 -30.64 6.19
N HIS A 476 -26.03 -30.63 6.09
CA HIS A 476 -26.73 -31.67 5.35
C HIS A 476 -26.47 -31.59 3.83
N HIS A 477 -26.23 -30.39 3.28
CA HIS A 477 -25.77 -30.21 1.89
C HIS A 477 -24.37 -30.83 1.71
N VAL A 478 -23.48 -30.59 2.68
CA VAL A 478 -22.14 -31.20 2.70
C VAL A 478 -22.26 -32.73 2.77
N SER A 479 -23.14 -33.25 3.62
CA SER A 479 -23.37 -34.69 3.75
C SER A 479 -23.92 -35.33 2.48
N GLN A 480 -24.71 -34.61 1.68
CA GLN A 480 -25.20 -35.09 0.38
C GLN A 480 -24.06 -35.26 -0.61
N VAL A 481 -23.18 -34.25 -0.72
CA VAL A 481 -21.98 -34.35 -1.58
C VAL A 481 -21.05 -35.45 -1.09
N LEU A 482 -20.82 -35.57 0.22
CA LEU A 482 -19.98 -36.64 0.78
C LEU A 482 -20.55 -38.02 0.50
N ARG A 483 -21.87 -38.21 0.58
CA ARG A 483 -22.52 -39.48 0.26
C ARG A 483 -22.39 -39.84 -1.21
N GLU A 484 -22.52 -38.87 -2.11
CA GLU A 484 -22.26 -39.08 -3.55
C GLU A 484 -20.83 -39.56 -3.79
N LEU A 485 -19.85 -39.03 -3.06
CA LEU A 485 -18.43 -39.38 -3.19
C LEU A 485 -18.07 -40.72 -2.52
N LEU A 486 -18.66 -41.01 -1.36
CA LEU A 486 -18.38 -42.22 -0.58
C LEU A 486 -19.21 -43.43 -1.04
N GLY A 487 -20.33 -43.19 -1.73
CA GLY A 487 -21.26 -44.20 -2.24
C GLY A 487 -22.52 -44.34 -1.38
N ASP A 488 -23.61 -44.76 -2.03
CA ASP A 488 -24.97 -44.78 -1.45
C ASP A 488 -25.16 -45.77 -0.29
N PHE A 489 -24.22 -46.71 -0.14
CA PHE A 489 -24.15 -47.66 0.97
C PHE A 489 -23.77 -46.99 2.30
N THR A 490 -23.30 -45.75 2.28
CA THR A 490 -22.95 -44.98 3.48
C THR A 490 -24.14 -44.21 4.05
N GLN A 491 -24.19 -44.12 5.39
CA GLN A 491 -25.15 -43.27 6.09
C GLN A 491 -24.76 -41.80 5.98
N GLN A 492 -25.74 -40.90 6.08
CA GLN A 492 -25.47 -39.47 6.13
C GLN A 492 -24.75 -39.10 7.43
N LEU A 493 -23.57 -38.48 7.30
CA LEU A 493 -22.79 -37.97 8.42
C LEU A 493 -23.49 -36.81 9.13
N TYR A 494 -24.20 -35.97 8.37
CA TYR A 494 -24.96 -34.84 8.91
C TYR A 494 -26.41 -34.91 8.41
N PRO A 495 -27.35 -35.40 9.24
CA PRO A 495 -28.74 -35.55 8.82
C PRO A 495 -29.42 -34.18 8.66
N LYS A 496 -30.42 -34.10 7.76
CA LYS A 496 -31.24 -32.89 7.62
C LYS A 496 -32.05 -32.67 8.92
N PRO A 497 -32.01 -31.47 9.53
CA PRO A 497 -32.77 -31.21 10.76
C PRO A 497 -34.27 -31.39 10.49
N LYS A 498 -34.96 -32.04 11.43
CA LYS A 498 -36.42 -32.19 11.37
C LYS A 498 -37.06 -30.81 11.57
N THR A 499 -38.14 -30.53 10.85
CA THR A 499 -38.83 -29.21 10.81
C THR A 499 -39.26 -28.65 12.17
N SER A 500 -39.29 -29.46 13.23
CA SER A 500 -39.58 -29.09 14.62
C SER A 500 -38.37 -28.64 15.45
N GLU A 501 -37.15 -28.85 14.97
CA GLU A 501 -35.88 -28.49 15.62
C GLU A 501 -35.20 -27.35 14.85
N ARG A 502 -35.92 -26.24 14.61
CA ARG A 502 -35.19 -24.98 14.46
C ARG A 502 -34.57 -24.70 15.82
N HIS A 503 -33.27 -24.92 15.96
CA HIS A 503 -32.53 -24.39 17.11
C HIS A 503 -32.98 -22.94 17.29
N ARG A 504 -33.72 -22.68 18.38
CA ARG A 504 -33.88 -21.34 18.88
C ARG A 504 -32.46 -20.85 19.04
N LEU A 505 -32.10 -19.78 18.33
CA LEU A 505 -30.85 -19.04 18.51
C LEU A 505 -30.78 -18.65 20.00
N SER A 506 -30.21 -19.53 20.82
CA SER A 506 -30.05 -19.32 22.24
C SER A 506 -28.84 -18.41 22.40
N ILE A 507 -29.14 -17.12 22.52
CA ILE A 507 -28.35 -16.08 23.18
C ILE A 507 -26.90 -15.95 22.66
N ALA A 508 -26.71 -14.87 21.90
CA ALA A 508 -25.45 -14.19 21.61
C ALA A 508 -24.23 -15.10 21.43
N VAL A 509 -24.05 -15.55 20.18
CA VAL A 509 -22.70 -15.56 19.60
C VAL A 509 -22.03 -14.27 20.07
N PRO A 510 -20.83 -14.28 20.70
CA PRO A 510 -20.13 -13.03 20.95
C PRO A 510 -20.08 -12.36 19.61
N HIS A 511 -20.80 -11.25 19.51
CA HIS A 511 -20.92 -10.53 18.27
C HIS A 511 -19.49 -10.32 17.79
N ILE A 512 -19.07 -11.08 16.77
CA ILE A 512 -18.19 -10.56 15.75
C ILE A 512 -19.08 -9.54 15.00
N LYS A 513 -19.49 -8.48 15.72
CA LYS A 513 -19.84 -7.19 15.15
C LYS A 513 -18.51 -6.69 14.63
N LEU A 514 -18.11 -7.23 13.49
CA LEU A 514 -17.41 -6.43 12.52
C LEU A 514 -18.38 -5.29 12.21
N ASN A 515 -18.15 -4.13 12.84
CA ASN A 515 -18.76 -2.88 12.41
C ASN A 515 -18.31 -2.64 10.97
N VAL A 516 -19.04 -3.23 10.02
CA VAL A 516 -18.98 -2.89 8.61
C VAL A 516 -20.31 -2.25 8.28
N PRO A 517 -20.48 -0.93 8.51
CA PRO A 517 -21.49 -0.24 7.75
C PRO A 517 -21.02 -0.30 6.29
N TYR A 518 -21.91 -0.72 5.38
CA TYR A 518 -21.73 -0.75 3.92
C TYR A 518 -20.98 -1.94 3.30
N LEU A 519 -21.56 -3.15 3.36
CA LEU A 519 -21.35 -4.13 2.28
C LEU A 519 -22.54 -5.08 2.06
N CYS A 520 -23.76 -4.56 2.14
CA CYS A 520 -24.98 -5.29 1.75
C CYS A 520 -25.80 -4.47 0.74
N MET A 521 -25.17 -4.03 -0.35
CA MET A 521 -25.86 -3.66 -1.58
C MET A 521 -24.86 -3.80 -2.72
N LEU A 522 -24.73 -4.99 -3.32
CA LEU A 522 -24.17 -5.21 -4.66
C LEU A 522 -24.24 -6.72 -5.01
N VAL A 523 -25.42 -7.33 -4.88
CA VAL A 523 -25.77 -8.52 -5.68
C VAL A 523 -27.26 -8.44 -5.99
N THR A 524 -27.59 -7.89 -7.15
CA THR A 524 -28.73 -8.22 -8.02
C THR A 524 -28.62 -7.34 -9.28
N PRO A 525 -29.16 -7.79 -10.43
CA PRO A 525 -28.70 -7.40 -11.77
C PRO A 525 -28.68 -5.89 -12.04
#